data_AF-A0A7C9EWA4-F1
#
_entry.id   AF-A0A7C9EWA4-F1
#
_cell.length_a   1.000
_cell.length_b   1.000
_cell.length_c   1.000
_cell.angle_alpha   90.00
_cell.angle_beta   90.00
_cell.angle_gamma   90.00
#
_symmetry.space_group_name_H-M   'P 1'
#
loop_
_entity.id
_entity.type
_entity.pdbx_description
1 polymer ?
#
loop_
_entity_poly.entity_id
_entity_poly.type
_entity_poly.pdbx_seq_one_letter_code
_entity_poly.pdbx_strand_id
1 'polypeptide(L)'
;VPLSARMKQRFQKFSNKINLRALFPPSTIGAIVGFVIGMSPPLRKLLIGNDAPLHVIEDVASLLGDAAVPTVILIMGANLLRGLKGSHVPRKIIVGVLIVRYIFLPLLGILIVKGAVRFRLLHNDPLFQFVLLLQFALPPAMSIGTMTQ
;
A
#
# COMPACT_ATOMS: atom_id res chain seq x y z
N VAL A 1 1.75 8.47 41.65
CA VAL A 1 0.73 7.92 40.71
C VAL A 1 1.44 7.62 39.39
N PRO A 2 1.53 6.35 38.95
CA PRO A 2 2.59 5.95 38.02
C PRO A 2 2.31 6.48 36.62
N LEU A 3 3.34 7.03 35.98
CA LEU A 3 3.33 7.56 34.61
C LEU A 3 2.76 6.55 33.59
N SER A 4 2.89 5.24 33.84
CA SER A 4 2.33 4.19 32.99
C SER A 4 0.80 4.22 32.93
N ALA A 5 0.10 4.59 34.01
CA ALA A 5 -1.36 4.65 34.03
C ALA A 5 -1.90 5.80 33.16
N ARG A 6 -1.22 6.95 33.17
CA ARG A 6 -1.55 8.10 32.30
C ARG A 6 -1.25 7.80 30.83
N MET A 7 -0.16 7.09 30.54
CA MET A 7 0.20 6.66 29.19
C MET A 7 -0.80 5.64 28.65
N LYS A 8 -1.19 4.66 29.47
CA LYS A 8 -2.21 3.65 29.14
C LYS A 8 -3.58 4.28 28.92
N GLN A 9 -3.98 5.27 29.74
CA GLN A 9 -5.23 6.02 29.54
C GLN A 9 -5.22 6.88 28.27
N ARG A 10 -4.08 7.51 27.92
CA ARG A 10 -3.94 8.23 26.65
C ARG A 10 -4.02 7.28 25.46
N PHE A 11 -3.36 6.12 25.54
CA PHE A 11 -3.41 5.09 24.50
C PHE A 11 -4.81 4.51 24.34
N GLN A 12 -5.54 4.26 25.43
CA GLN A 12 -6.94 3.83 25.41
C GLN A 12 -7.87 4.90 24.81
N LYS A 13 -7.71 6.17 25.18
CA LYS A 13 -8.50 7.27 24.58
C LYS A 13 -8.19 7.48 23.09
N PHE A 14 -6.94 7.28 22.68
CA PHE A 14 -6.53 7.34 21.29
C PHE A 14 -7.07 6.14 20.49
N SER A 15 -6.95 4.93 21.04
CA SER A 15 -7.46 3.69 20.45
C SER A 15 -8.98 3.67 20.30
N ASN A 16 -9.74 4.30 21.20
CA ASN A 16 -11.20 4.40 21.09
C ASN A 16 -11.66 5.46 20.09
N LYS A 17 -10.81 6.45 19.75
CA LYS A 17 -11.14 7.48 18.76
C LYS A 17 -10.77 7.07 17.34
N ILE A 18 -9.86 6.11 17.18
CA ILE A 18 -9.41 5.63 15.89
C ILE A 18 -10.19 4.38 15.55
N ASN A 19 -10.91 4.40 14.43
CA ASN A 19 -11.47 3.18 13.85
C ASN A 19 -10.33 2.28 13.40
N LEU A 20 -9.77 1.48 14.31
CA LEU A 20 -8.68 0.54 14.01
C LEU A 20 -9.10 -0.43 12.88
N ARG A 21 -10.39 -0.74 12.76
CA ARG A 21 -10.93 -1.53 11.65
C ARG A 21 -10.72 -0.88 10.27
N ALA A 22 -10.73 0.45 10.17
CA ALA A 22 -10.49 1.16 8.92
C ALA A 22 -9.00 1.20 8.53
N LEU A 23 -8.10 0.99 9.49
CA LEU A 23 -6.64 0.98 9.27
C LEU A 23 -6.10 -0.39 8.85
N PHE A 24 -6.87 -1.46 9.06
CA PHE A 24 -6.51 -2.82 8.69
C PHE A 24 -7.48 -3.41 7.68
N PRO A 25 -7.56 -2.85 6.45
CA PRO A 25 -8.27 -3.54 5.39
C PRO A 25 -7.59 -4.88 5.10
N PRO A 26 -8.33 -5.86 4.55
CA PRO A 26 -7.81 -7.20 4.28
C PRO A 26 -6.50 -7.20 3.48
N SER A 27 -6.34 -6.26 2.54
CA SER A 27 -5.12 -6.10 1.75
C SER A 27 -3.90 -5.71 2.58
N THR A 28 -4.04 -4.84 3.58
CA THR A 28 -2.95 -4.47 4.49
C THR A 28 -2.56 -5.64 5.38
N ILE A 29 -3.54 -6.39 5.90
CA ILE A 29 -3.28 -7.59 6.70
C ILE A 29 -2.55 -8.63 5.85
N GLY A 30 -3.03 -8.88 4.62
CA GLY A 30 -2.39 -9.80 3.68
C GLY A 30 -0.95 -9.41 3.36
N ALA A 31 -0.68 -8.12 3.12
CA ALA A 31 0.67 -7.61 2.88
C ALA A 31 1.60 -7.81 4.10
N ILE A 32 1.11 -7.56 5.32
CA ILE A 32 1.88 -7.79 6.56
C ILE A 32 2.22 -9.29 6.70
N VAL A 33 1.24 -10.17 6.51
CA VAL A 33 1.45 -11.62 6.59
C VAL A 33 2.44 -12.10 5.53
N GLY A 34 2.28 -11.67 4.28
CA GLY A 34 3.20 -12.01 3.19
C GLY A 34 4.62 -11.52 3.46
N PHE A 35 4.77 -10.31 4.01
CA PHE A 35 6.07 -9.77 4.40
C PHE A 35 6.73 -10.59 5.53
N VAL A 36 5.96 -10.98 6.56
CA VAL A 36 6.46 -11.82 7.66
C VAL A 36 6.91 -13.20 7.15
N ILE A 37 6.14 -13.81 6.24
CA ILE A 37 6.50 -15.08 5.60
C ILE A 37 7.78 -14.93 4.77
N GLY A 38 7.87 -13.89 3.94
CA GLY A 38 9.03 -13.65 3.07
C GLY A 38 10.32 -13.30 3.82
N MET A 39 10.21 -12.57 4.93
CA MET A 39 11.35 -12.17 5.76
C MET A 39 11.86 -13.30 6.65
N SER A 40 11.00 -14.26 7.01
CA SER A 40 11.35 -15.39 7.89
C SER A 40 11.95 -16.55 7.07
N PRO A 41 13.25 -16.87 7.22
CA PRO A 41 13.88 -17.96 6.47
C PRO A 41 13.20 -19.34 6.61
N PRO A 42 12.72 -19.80 7.78
CA PRO A 42 12.05 -21.09 7.88
C PRO A 42 10.70 -21.12 7.14
N LEU A 43 9.89 -20.05 7.24
CA LEU A 43 8.61 -19.97 6.53
C LEU A 43 8.81 -19.86 5.02
N ARG A 44 9.79 -19.07 4.59
CA ARG A 44 10.16 -18.95 3.18
C ARG A 44 10.58 -20.29 2.59
N LYS A 45 11.43 -21.08 3.25
CA LYS A 45 11.85 -22.40 2.75
C LYS A 45 10.71 -23.44 2.72
N LEU A 46 9.71 -23.28 3.59
CA LEU A 46 8.57 -24.19 3.67
C LEU A 46 7.53 -23.93 2.56
N LEU A 47 7.34 -22.66 2.19
CA LEU A 47 6.26 -22.20 1.32
C LEU A 47 6.72 -21.73 -0.07
N ILE A 48 7.94 -21.19 -0.20
CA ILE A 48 8.40 -20.48 -1.41
C ILE A 48 9.54 -21.26 -2.07
N GLY A 49 9.33 -21.64 -3.33
CA GLY A 49 10.29 -22.35 -4.17
C GLY A 49 9.77 -23.72 -4.64
N ASN A 50 10.24 -24.16 -5.81
CA ASN A 50 9.72 -25.35 -6.49
C ASN A 50 9.85 -26.65 -5.67
N ASP A 51 10.88 -26.75 -4.81
CA ASP A 51 11.13 -27.91 -3.96
C ASP A 51 10.53 -27.77 -2.55
N ALA A 52 9.72 -26.73 -2.30
CA ALA A 52 9.15 -26.46 -0.99
C ALA A 52 7.95 -27.39 -0.70
N PRO A 53 7.84 -27.99 0.50
CA PRO A 53 6.80 -28.98 0.79
C PRO A 53 5.38 -28.41 0.80
N LEU A 54 5.21 -27.10 1.02
CA LEU A 54 3.92 -26.40 1.00
C LEU A 54 3.82 -25.39 -0.17
N HIS A 55 4.57 -25.61 -1.26
CA HIS A 55 4.58 -24.73 -2.43
C HIS A 55 3.18 -24.43 -3.00
N VAL A 56 2.25 -25.39 -2.91
CA VAL A 56 0.85 -25.26 -3.35
C VAL A 56 0.16 -24.02 -2.76
N ILE A 57 0.49 -23.61 -1.53
CA ILE A 57 -0.12 -22.42 -0.91
C ILE A 57 0.34 -21.15 -1.64
N GLU A 58 1.62 -21.08 -2.00
CA GLU A 58 2.16 -19.96 -2.76
C GLU A 58 1.63 -19.96 -4.20
N ASP A 59 1.57 -21.12 -4.87
CA ASP A 59 0.98 -21.23 -6.21
C ASP A 59 -0.46 -20.74 -6.27
N VAL A 60 -1.30 -21.18 -5.33
CA VAL A 60 -2.71 -20.76 -5.26
C VAL A 60 -2.80 -19.26 -4.94
N ALA A 61 -1.97 -18.75 -4.02
CA ALA A 61 -1.95 -17.34 -3.68
C ALA A 61 -1.50 -16.46 -4.87
N SER A 62 -0.50 -16.90 -5.61
CA SER A 62 0.01 -16.23 -6.81
C SER A 62 -1.03 -16.24 -7.93
N LEU A 63 -1.68 -17.39 -8.19
CA LEU A 63 -2.77 -17.49 -9.17
C LEU A 63 -3.96 -16.59 -8.83
N LEU A 64 -4.37 -16.55 -7.54
CA LEU A 64 -5.42 -15.64 -7.08
C LEU A 64 -4.98 -14.18 -7.17
N GLY A 65 -3.71 -13.87 -6.88
CA GLY A 65 -3.14 -12.54 -6.99
C GLY A 65 -3.16 -12.02 -8.43
N ASP A 66 -2.72 -12.84 -9.38
CA ASP A 66 -2.72 -12.53 -10.81
C ASP A 66 -4.14 -12.30 -11.34
N ALA A 67 -5.11 -13.11 -10.89
CA ALA A 67 -6.52 -12.91 -11.23
C ALA A 67 -7.11 -11.67 -10.54
N ALA A 68 -6.67 -11.32 -9.33
CA ALA A 68 -7.20 -10.18 -8.59
C ALA A 68 -6.89 -8.83 -9.26
N VAL A 69 -5.73 -8.68 -9.91
CA VAL A 69 -5.35 -7.42 -10.60
C VAL A 69 -6.40 -6.98 -11.64
N PRO A 70 -6.75 -7.78 -12.66
CA PRO A 70 -7.79 -7.41 -13.61
C PRO A 70 -9.19 -7.36 -12.99
N THR A 71 -9.50 -8.21 -12.00
CA THR A 71 -10.81 -8.18 -11.32
C THR A 71 -11.04 -6.85 -10.59
N VAL A 72 -10.05 -6.33 -9.87
CA VAL A 72 -10.16 -5.04 -9.17
C VAL A 72 -10.33 -3.89 -10.17
N ILE A 73 -9.62 -3.94 -11.30
CA ILE A 73 -9.76 -2.95 -12.38
C ILE A 73 -11.18 -2.99 -12.97
N LEU A 74 -11.74 -4.18 -13.20
CA LEU A 74 -13.10 -4.34 -13.71
C LEU A 74 -14.16 -3.84 -12.72
N ILE A 75 -13.99 -4.12 -11.43
CA ILE A 75 -14.87 -3.60 -10.36
C ILE A 75 -14.80 -2.06 -10.31
N MET A 76 -13.60 -1.48 -10.41
CA MET A 76 -13.45 -0.03 -10.50
C MET A 76 -14.19 0.54 -11.72
N GLY A 77 -14.03 -0.08 -12.90
CA GLY A 77 -14.75 0.31 -14.11
C GLY A 77 -16.27 0.26 -13.94
N ALA A 78 -16.79 -0.82 -13.34
CA ALA A 78 -18.21 -0.97 -13.05
C ALA A 78 -18.72 0.11 -12.07
N ASN A 79 -17.93 0.43 -11.04
CA ASN A 79 -18.24 1.50 -10.08
C ASN A 79 -18.27 2.88 -10.76
N LEU A 80 -17.38 3.11 -11.73
CA LEU A 80 -17.34 4.36 -12.50
C LEU A 80 -18.57 4.54 -13.39
N LEU A 81 -19.18 3.47 -13.93
CA LEU A 81 -20.42 3.58 -14.73
C LEU A 81 -21.56 4.24 -13.95
N ARG A 82 -21.66 3.94 -12.64
CA ARG A 82 -22.65 4.55 -11.74
C ARG A 82 -22.16 5.90 -11.19
N GLY A 83 -20.89 5.99 -10.81
CA GLY A 83 -20.30 7.15 -10.13
C GLY A 83 -20.04 8.37 -11.02
N LEU A 84 -19.72 8.17 -12.32
CA LEU A 84 -19.47 9.27 -13.27
C LEU A 84 -20.73 10.13 -13.53
N LYS A 85 -21.92 9.56 -13.35
CA LYS A 85 -23.20 10.26 -13.60
C LYS A 85 -23.71 11.04 -12.39
N GLY A 86 -23.18 10.80 -11.17
CA GLY A 86 -23.70 11.36 -9.93
C GLY A 86 -22.77 12.35 -9.20
N SER A 87 -21.52 12.50 -9.64
CA SER A 87 -20.52 13.26 -8.87
C SER A 87 -20.45 14.73 -9.28
N HIS A 88 -21.00 15.61 -8.44
CA HIS A 88 -20.83 17.07 -8.51
C HIS A 88 -19.43 17.53 -8.03
N VAL A 89 -18.38 16.74 -8.26
CA VAL A 89 -17.02 17.17 -7.89
C VAL A 89 -16.57 18.25 -8.88
N PRO A 90 -16.22 19.46 -8.41
CA PRO A 90 -15.80 20.53 -9.30
C PRO A 90 -14.52 20.13 -10.04
N ARG A 91 -14.48 20.37 -11.36
CA ARG A 91 -13.34 20.04 -12.23
C ARG A 91 -12.00 20.56 -11.70
N LYS A 92 -12.01 21.70 -10.99
CA LYS A 92 -10.82 22.28 -10.34
C LYS A 92 -10.16 21.33 -9.35
N ILE A 93 -10.94 20.57 -8.56
CA ILE A 93 -10.40 19.61 -7.59
C ILE A 93 -9.75 18.44 -8.33
N ILE A 94 -10.39 17.92 -9.39
CA ILE A 94 -9.85 16.82 -10.20
C ILE A 94 -8.50 17.23 -10.79
N VAL A 95 -8.42 18.39 -11.42
CA VAL A 95 -7.17 18.93 -11.98
C VAL A 95 -6.11 19.12 -10.89
N GLY A 96 -6.49 19.64 -9.72
CA GLY A 96 -5.59 19.78 -8.58
C GLY A 96 -4.99 18.45 -8.13
N VAL A 97 -5.83 17.40 -7.99
CA VAL A 97 -5.37 16.06 -7.61
C VAL A 97 -4.43 15.47 -8.67
N LEU A 98 -4.71 15.66 -9.96
CA LEU A 98 -3.83 15.21 -11.04
C LEU A 98 -2.47 15.90 -10.99
N ILE A 99 -2.43 17.21 -10.79
CA ILE A 99 -1.18 17.98 -10.68
C ILE A 99 -0.37 17.50 -9.47
N VAL A 100 -1.01 17.35 -8.31
CA VAL A 100 -0.32 16.86 -7.10
C VAL A 100 0.22 15.45 -7.31
N ARG A 101 -0.60 14.55 -7.88
CA ARG A 101 -0.24 13.14 -8.04
C ARG A 101 0.83 12.90 -9.10
N TYR A 102 0.78 13.61 -10.23
CA TYR A 102 1.63 13.32 -11.38
C TYR A 102 2.78 14.31 -11.58
N ILE A 103 2.80 15.44 -10.86
CA ILE A 103 3.91 16.42 -10.93
C ILE A 103 4.59 16.54 -9.58
N PHE A 104 3.88 17.02 -8.56
CA PHE A 104 4.51 17.30 -7.27
C PHE A 104 5.03 16.04 -6.56
N LEU A 105 4.24 14.95 -6.56
CA LEU A 105 4.61 13.71 -5.88
C LEU A 105 5.82 13.01 -6.52
N PRO A 106 5.94 12.85 -7.86
CA PRO A 106 7.15 12.35 -8.49
C PRO A 106 8.37 13.24 -8.28
N LEU A 107 8.22 14.57 -8.34
CA LEU A 107 9.33 15.50 -8.09
C LEU A 107 9.87 15.37 -6.66
N LEU A 108 8.98 15.27 -5.67
CA LEU A 108 9.35 14.98 -4.29
C LEU A 108 10.03 13.60 -4.17
N GLY A 109 9.52 12.58 -4.87
CA GLY A 109 10.14 11.26 -4.92
C GLY A 109 11.60 11.33 -5.42
N ILE A 110 11.85 12.06 -6.51
CA ILE A 110 13.21 12.29 -7.04
C ILE A 110 14.09 12.98 -6.00
N LEU A 111 13.58 14.01 -5.34
CA LEU A 111 14.33 14.75 -4.32
C LEU A 111 14.70 13.84 -3.13
N ILE A 112 13.75 13.06 -2.63
CA ILE A 112 13.95 12.14 -1.51
C ILE A 112 14.95 11.05 -1.88
N VAL A 113 14.77 10.37 -3.02
CA VAL A 113 15.64 9.27 -3.43
C VAL A 113 17.06 9.76 -3.72
N LYS A 114 17.23 10.83 -4.50
CA LYS A 114 18.56 11.40 -4.78
C LYS A 114 19.21 11.98 -3.53
N GLY A 115 18.44 12.59 -2.65
CA GLY A 115 18.91 13.09 -1.36
C GLY A 115 19.46 11.95 -0.50
N ALA A 116 18.68 10.88 -0.34
CA ALA A 116 19.08 9.73 0.47
C ALA A 116 20.30 8.98 -0.12
N VAL A 117 20.45 8.93 -1.45
CA VAL A 117 21.66 8.46 -2.13
C VAL A 117 22.87 9.35 -1.80
N ARG A 118 22.71 10.68 -1.85
CA ARG A 118 23.79 11.62 -1.52
C ARG A 118 24.26 11.50 -0.07
N PHE A 119 23.33 11.28 0.86
CA PHE A 119 23.64 11.04 2.27
C PHE A 119 24.09 9.61 2.59
N ARG A 120 24.29 8.75 1.58
CA ARG A 120 24.67 7.32 1.72
C ARG A 120 23.69 6.50 2.61
N LEU A 121 22.43 6.91 2.68
CA LEU A 121 21.38 6.17 3.39
C LEU A 121 20.82 5.01 2.57
N LEU A 122 20.96 5.07 1.24
CA LEU A 122 20.51 4.04 0.31
C LEU A 122 21.70 3.40 -0.41
N HIS A 123 21.56 2.13 -0.75
CA HIS A 123 22.51 1.45 -1.63
C HIS A 123 22.51 2.09 -3.02
N ASN A 124 23.69 2.22 -3.61
CA ASN A 124 23.89 2.74 -4.97
C ASN A 124 23.54 1.72 -6.06
N ASP A 125 22.47 0.96 -5.86
CA ASP A 125 21.94 0.04 -6.87
C ASP A 125 20.91 0.77 -7.73
N PRO A 126 21.14 0.91 -9.05
CA PRO A 126 20.20 1.55 -9.97
C PRO A 126 18.81 0.90 -9.96
N LEU A 127 18.72 -0.43 -9.78
CA LEU A 127 17.44 -1.13 -9.76
C LEU A 127 16.63 -0.74 -8.52
N PHE A 128 17.29 -0.70 -7.36
CA PHE A 128 16.66 -0.30 -6.11
C PHE A 128 16.16 1.15 -6.17
N GLN A 129 16.97 2.06 -6.71
CA GLN A 129 16.57 3.46 -6.91
C GLN A 129 15.40 3.58 -7.88
N PHE A 130 15.39 2.81 -8.96
CA PHE A 130 14.29 2.79 -9.92
C PHE A 130 12.98 2.35 -9.28
N VAL A 131 12.98 1.25 -8.50
CA VAL A 131 11.77 0.77 -7.80
C VAL A 131 11.25 1.82 -6.81
N LEU A 132 12.14 2.49 -6.07
CA LEU A 132 11.75 3.57 -5.14
C LEU A 132 11.17 4.80 -5.85
N LEU A 133 11.61 5.10 -7.07
CA LEU A 133 11.03 6.19 -7.87
C LEU A 133 9.69 5.78 -8.48
N LEU A 134 9.57 4.53 -8.94
CA LEU A 134 8.38 3.98 -9.58
C LEU A 134 7.15 4.17 -8.68
N GLN A 135 7.24 3.88 -7.38
CA GLN A 135 6.13 4.02 -6.43
C GLN A 135 5.55 5.45 -6.34
N PHE A 136 6.35 6.49 -6.62
CA PHE A 136 5.87 7.88 -6.61
C PHE A 136 5.15 8.27 -7.91
N ALA A 137 5.34 7.50 -8.99
CA ALA A 137 4.74 7.73 -10.30
C ALA A 137 3.49 6.87 -10.57
N LEU A 138 3.10 6.01 -9.62
CA LEU A 138 1.93 5.15 -9.77
C LEU A 138 0.61 5.92 -9.73
N PRO A 139 -0.44 5.43 -10.41
CA PRO A 139 -1.78 6.02 -10.34
C PRO A 139 -2.30 6.06 -8.89
N PRO A 140 -3.31 6.90 -8.60
CA PRO A 140 -3.94 6.96 -7.28
C PRO A 140 -4.39 5.58 -6.79
N ALA A 141 -4.19 5.31 -5.50
CA ALA A 141 -4.53 4.01 -4.92
C ALA A 141 -6.06 3.81 -4.86
N MET A 142 -6.53 2.71 -5.46
CA MET A 142 -7.96 2.36 -5.48
C MET A 142 -8.50 2.06 -4.07
N SER A 143 -7.66 1.53 -3.18
CA SER A 143 -8.03 1.22 -1.80
C SER A 143 -8.35 2.45 -0.94
N ILE A 144 -7.99 3.66 -1.38
CA ILE A 144 -8.40 4.89 -0.69
C ILE A 144 -9.93 4.99 -0.70
N GLY A 145 -10.58 4.64 -1.81
CA GLY A 145 -12.05 4.68 -1.92
C GLY A 145 -12.74 3.84 -0.84
N THR A 146 -12.24 2.63 -0.57
CA THR A 146 -12.78 1.74 0.47
C THR A 146 -12.46 2.17 1.89
N MET A 147 -11.37 2.94 2.10
CA MET A 147 -11.02 3.47 3.43
C MET A 147 -11.79 4.75 3.77
N THR A 148 -12.17 5.52 2.73
CA THR A 148 -12.91 6.78 2.89
C THR A 148 -14.43 6.61 2.89
N GLN A 149 -14.93 5.46 2.41
CA GLN A 149 -16.33 5.03 2.52
C GLN A 149 -16.63 4.51 3.93
#